data_AF-A0A7E6E882-F1
#
_entry.id   AF-A0A7E6E882-F1
#
_cell.length_a   1.000
_cell.length_b   1.000
_cell.length_c   1.000
_cell.angle_alpha   90.00
_cell.angle_beta   90.00
_cell.angle_gamma   90.00
#
_symmetry.space_group_name_H-M   'P 1'
#
loop_
_entity.id
_entity.type
_entity.pdbx_description
1 polymer ?
#
loop_
_entity_poly.entity_id
_entity_poly.type
_entity_poly.pdbx_seq_one_letter_code
_entity_poly.pdbx_strand_id
1 'polypeptide(L)'
;MPSMFEKTARKLVKEIGDKDLRPVTGVMNANKIRRFSLIRRKKARSMFWQLPDVPVDISLLDILEPSVVVPDAAVEVTALFSYTVGWSQHAGASVNAGADASVSEETTACQGSSLDYKIVSTPYETWTDLQKWKVMDPEPSFLKQCRRTEMNLYVVTDIVELRESCVLEDHSGVNVSGKFLFKRNPLFKVEGGGGALKVSKKTHTVPEGSVLAYKRKQLVFLGNSWDILHSAEDEEKTFPGALFGRFSKERKGESAESNSWVGNLISLLGSRVCFIEPIQRIQEPPLTDFKHLQQEVSREVSIVGQLSKDFKDVVFSNILDMLGDREPLQDLLDTLAQEPLQGHLDGPGGTILNELQKDPSYAWNGSQHLILYLLEAIMALSDMQHCLLAPSMEKKILSQQRDLVRSILEPNFKYPWSIPFTLKPEFLAPLQGDDLAITYDLLEECGLKMELHSPRSTWDLGAKKPLSALYGALCVLQQLAEA
;
A
#
# COMPACT_ATOMS: atom_id res chain seq x y z
N MET A 1 -14.53 1.83 2.55
CA MET A 1 -14.23 3.25 2.27
C MET A 1 -13.04 3.65 3.13
N PRO A 2 -12.08 4.41 2.61
CA PRO A 2 -10.97 4.93 3.40
C PRO A 2 -11.51 5.92 4.44
N SER A 3 -10.86 5.98 5.60
CA SER A 3 -11.17 7.01 6.59
C SER A 3 -10.69 8.40 6.11
N MET A 4 -11.44 9.47 6.42
CA MET A 4 -10.95 10.85 6.22
C MET A 4 -9.59 11.09 6.88
N PHE A 5 -9.32 10.42 8.00
CA PHE A 5 -8.03 10.38 8.67
C PHE A 5 -6.87 10.00 7.74
N GLU A 6 -7.01 8.95 6.92
CA GLU A 6 -5.96 8.54 5.98
C GLU A 6 -5.70 9.61 4.91
N LYS A 7 -6.77 10.22 4.37
CA LYS A 7 -6.66 11.30 3.38
C LYS A 7 -5.96 12.53 3.97
N THR A 8 -6.28 12.88 5.21
CA THR A 8 -5.60 13.96 5.96
C THR A 8 -4.14 13.63 6.22
N ALA A 9 -3.83 12.44 6.74
CA ALA A 9 -2.46 11.96 6.97
C ALA A 9 -1.61 11.99 5.69
N ARG A 10 -2.16 11.52 4.56
CA ARG A 10 -1.48 11.53 3.27
C ARG A 10 -1.23 12.94 2.74
N LYS A 11 -2.13 13.90 2.98
CA LYS A 11 -1.91 15.32 2.65
C LYS A 11 -0.82 15.94 3.51
N LEU A 12 -0.81 15.68 4.82
CA LEU A 12 0.22 16.14 5.75
C LEU A 12 1.62 15.65 5.35
N VAL A 13 1.78 14.36 5.01
CA VAL A 13 3.05 13.81 4.50
C VAL A 13 3.49 14.50 3.20
N LYS A 14 2.56 14.73 2.27
CA LYS A 14 2.84 15.44 1.00
C LYS A 14 3.30 16.89 1.22
N GLU A 15 2.87 17.56 2.30
CA GLU A 15 3.29 18.94 2.63
C GLU A 15 4.61 19.00 3.40
N ILE A 16 4.84 18.10 4.36
CA ILE A 16 6.12 17.96 5.06
C ILE A 16 7.26 17.64 4.06
N GLY A 17 6.96 16.93 2.97
CA GLY A 17 7.89 16.69 1.86
C GLY A 17 9.01 15.69 2.16
N ASP A 18 9.01 15.12 3.36
CA ASP A 18 9.97 14.10 3.79
C ASP A 18 9.64 12.74 3.18
N LYS A 19 10.59 12.15 2.45
CA LYS A 19 10.40 10.95 1.65
C LYS A 19 10.40 9.64 2.45
N ASP A 20 10.92 9.65 3.68
CA ASP A 20 10.92 8.45 4.54
C ASP A 20 9.63 8.35 5.37
N LEU A 21 8.88 9.45 5.43
CA LEU A 21 7.68 9.60 6.24
C LEU A 21 6.48 8.90 5.59
N ARG A 22 5.78 8.07 6.37
CA ARG A 22 4.68 7.21 5.93
C ARG A 22 3.38 7.64 6.62
N PRO A 23 2.27 7.86 5.88
CA PRO A 23 0.98 8.17 6.51
C PRO A 23 0.43 6.94 7.23
N VAL A 24 -0.30 7.15 8.33
CA VAL A 24 -0.98 6.07 9.05
C VAL A 24 -2.29 5.70 8.35
N THR A 25 -2.43 4.41 8.03
CA THR A 25 -3.66 3.83 7.47
C THR A 25 -4.67 3.54 8.57
N GLY A 26 -5.62 4.46 8.77
CA GLY A 26 -6.76 4.29 9.67
C GLY A 26 -6.49 4.58 11.16
N VAL A 27 -7.51 5.10 11.84
CA VAL A 27 -7.42 5.62 13.23
C VAL A 27 -6.99 4.53 14.24
N MET A 28 -7.37 3.27 14.04
CA MET A 28 -6.98 2.18 14.96
C MET A 28 -5.47 1.95 15.00
N ASN A 29 -4.77 2.15 13.88
CA ASN A 29 -3.31 2.02 13.81
C ASN A 29 -2.59 3.22 14.47
N ALA A 30 -3.21 4.41 14.48
CA ALA A 30 -2.66 5.62 15.11
C ALA A 30 -2.45 5.48 16.63
N ASN A 31 -3.17 4.55 17.27
CA ASN A 31 -3.03 4.23 18.69
C ASN A 31 -1.91 3.22 19.00
N LYS A 32 -1.54 2.39 18.00
CA LYS A 32 -0.53 1.32 18.09
C LYS A 32 0.88 1.80 17.75
N ILE A 33 0.97 2.72 16.79
CA ILE A 33 2.23 3.31 16.33
C ILE A 33 2.69 4.34 17.37
N ARG A 34 3.90 4.17 17.90
CA ARG A 34 4.64 5.07 18.78
C ARG A 34 6.13 4.95 18.47
N ARG A 35 6.98 5.82 19.04
CA ARG A 35 8.45 5.59 19.02
C ARG A 35 8.75 4.18 19.54
N PHE A 36 9.68 3.49 18.90
CA PHE A 36 10.07 2.11 19.18
C PHE A 36 9.01 1.02 18.92
N SER A 37 7.77 1.33 18.52
CA SER A 37 6.82 0.30 18.07
C SER A 37 7.39 -0.51 16.90
N LEU A 38 7.08 -1.80 16.85
CA LEU A 38 7.47 -2.65 15.73
C LEU A 38 6.40 -2.65 14.63
N ILE A 39 6.88 -2.71 13.39
CA ILE A 39 6.07 -2.88 12.18
C ILE A 39 6.50 -4.21 11.53
N ARG A 40 5.53 -5.06 11.21
CA ARG A 40 5.70 -6.24 10.35
C ARG A 40 5.44 -5.84 8.89
N ARG A 41 6.22 -6.40 7.96
CA ARG A 41 5.86 -6.37 6.53
C ARG A 41 6.34 -7.63 5.81
N LYS A 42 5.40 -8.29 5.12
CA LYS A 42 5.65 -9.42 4.21
C LYS A 42 6.35 -8.91 2.95
N LYS A 43 7.37 -9.61 2.43
CA LYS A 43 8.01 -9.23 1.15
C LYS A 43 7.10 -9.73 0.01
N ALA A 44 6.76 -8.84 -0.93
CA ALA A 44 5.96 -9.18 -2.10
C ALA A 44 6.73 -10.11 -3.05
N ARG A 45 6.01 -10.90 -3.83
CA ARG A 45 6.56 -11.78 -4.89
C ARG A 45 7.07 -10.96 -6.07
N SER A 46 6.31 -9.96 -6.49
CA SER A 46 6.76 -8.92 -7.41
C SER A 46 7.77 -7.99 -6.74
N MET A 47 8.78 -7.55 -7.49
CA MET A 47 9.69 -6.49 -7.05
C MET A 47 9.16 -5.07 -7.34
N PHE A 48 8.05 -4.95 -8.08
CA PHE A 48 7.54 -3.68 -8.57
C PHE A 48 6.57 -2.98 -7.61
N TRP A 49 6.15 -3.63 -6.53
CA TRP A 49 5.36 -3.04 -5.45
C TRP A 49 5.80 -3.52 -4.06
N GLN A 50 5.11 -3.04 -3.03
CA GLN A 50 5.34 -3.43 -1.65
C GLN A 50 3.99 -3.63 -0.96
N LEU A 51 3.88 -4.68 -0.14
CA LEU A 51 2.72 -4.90 0.72
C LEU A 51 2.66 -3.83 1.84
N PRO A 52 1.47 -3.56 2.40
CA PRO A 52 1.31 -2.53 3.42
C PRO A 52 2.07 -2.85 4.71
N ASP A 53 2.49 -1.80 5.40
CA ASP A 53 3.08 -1.89 6.73
C ASP A 53 2.00 -2.24 7.77
N VAL A 54 2.24 -3.27 8.58
CA VAL A 54 1.31 -3.77 9.60
C VAL A 54 1.87 -3.50 11.00
N PRO A 55 1.31 -2.54 11.76
CA PRO A 55 1.71 -2.31 13.15
C PRO A 55 1.38 -3.51 14.05
N VAL A 56 2.24 -3.75 15.03
CA VAL A 56 1.98 -4.74 16.10
C VAL A 56 2.01 -4.07 17.47
N ASP A 57 1.29 -4.66 18.43
CA ASP A 57 1.17 -4.18 19.81
C ASP A 57 2.41 -4.57 20.67
N ILE A 58 3.61 -4.46 20.08
CA ILE A 58 4.90 -4.86 20.65
C ILE A 58 5.95 -3.83 20.20
N SER A 59 6.80 -3.38 21.13
CA SER A 59 7.91 -2.48 20.86
C SER A 59 9.25 -3.22 20.74
N LEU A 60 10.28 -2.51 20.26
CA LEU A 60 11.67 -2.97 20.30
C LEU A 60 12.15 -3.22 21.74
N LEU A 61 11.64 -2.47 22.74
CA LEU A 61 12.05 -2.64 24.14
C LEU A 61 11.53 -3.96 24.73
N ASP A 62 10.41 -4.48 24.24
CA ASP A 62 9.80 -5.74 24.69
C ASP A 62 10.52 -7.00 24.17
N ILE A 63 11.52 -6.85 23.28
CA ILE A 63 12.30 -7.96 22.71
C ILE A 63 13.80 -7.91 23.05
N LEU A 64 14.23 -6.91 23.82
CA LEU A 64 15.62 -6.70 24.21
C LEU A 64 15.82 -6.81 25.73
N GLU A 65 16.96 -7.33 26.16
CA GLU A 65 17.41 -7.34 27.56
C GLU A 65 17.76 -5.91 28.02
N PRO A 66 17.09 -5.37 29.06
CA PRO A 66 17.38 -4.03 29.56
C PRO A 66 18.80 -3.89 30.10
N SER A 67 19.50 -2.88 29.59
CA SER A 67 20.76 -2.41 30.19
C SER A 67 20.48 -1.35 31.27
N VAL A 68 21.53 -0.93 31.98
CA VAL A 68 21.46 -0.05 33.18
C VAL A 68 20.89 1.35 32.88
N VAL A 69 20.83 1.76 31.61
CA VAL A 69 20.30 3.06 31.16
C VAL A 69 19.04 2.83 30.33
N VAL A 70 17.90 3.31 30.82
CA VAL A 70 16.64 3.39 30.05
C VAL A 70 16.70 4.64 29.16
N PRO A 71 16.60 4.51 27.82
CA PRO A 71 16.72 5.66 26.93
C PRO A 71 15.35 6.26 26.60
N ASP A 72 15.05 7.40 27.22
CA ASP A 72 13.92 8.25 26.80
C ASP A 72 14.34 9.72 26.62
N ALA A 73 15.35 9.92 25.77
CA ALA A 73 15.57 11.22 25.15
C ALA A 73 14.73 11.32 23.88
N ALA A 74 13.96 12.39 23.76
CA ALA A 74 13.18 12.73 22.57
C ALA A 74 13.57 14.13 22.07
N VAL A 75 13.55 14.32 20.75
CA VAL A 75 13.66 15.65 20.14
C VAL A 75 12.31 16.00 19.55
N GLU A 76 11.69 17.08 20.04
CA GLU A 76 10.38 17.53 19.57
C GLU A 76 10.49 18.82 18.74
N VAL A 77 9.78 18.86 17.62
CA VAL A 77 9.64 20.04 16.75
C VAL A 77 8.15 20.25 16.45
N THR A 78 7.62 21.44 16.72
CA THR A 78 6.19 21.77 16.52
C THR A 78 5.97 22.58 15.25
N ALA A 79 4.90 22.30 14.51
CA ALA A 79 4.50 23.05 13.32
C ALA A 79 2.97 23.01 13.11
N LEU A 80 2.45 24.01 12.40
CA LEU A 80 1.02 24.15 12.10
C LEU A 80 0.75 23.82 10.62
N PHE A 81 -0.23 22.95 10.35
CA PHE A 81 -0.69 22.57 9.01
C PHE A 81 -2.10 23.09 8.78
N SER A 82 -2.30 23.98 7.82
CA SER A 82 -3.61 24.54 7.47
C SER A 82 -4.13 23.93 6.17
N TYR A 83 -5.11 23.03 6.24
CA TYR A 83 -5.70 22.44 5.03
C TYR A 83 -7.08 23.01 4.72
N THR A 84 -7.23 23.51 3.50
CA THR A 84 -8.54 23.59 2.87
C THR A 84 -8.91 22.22 2.31
N VAL A 85 -10.10 21.73 2.66
CA VAL A 85 -10.77 20.69 1.85
C VAL A 85 -11.23 21.38 0.57
N GLY A 86 -10.34 21.45 -0.41
CA GLY A 86 -10.59 22.07 -1.71
C GLY A 86 -11.69 21.33 -2.47
N TRP A 87 -12.94 21.71 -2.24
CA TRP A 87 -14.11 21.25 -2.99
C TRP A 87 -14.53 22.36 -3.96
N SER A 88 -14.35 22.12 -5.26
CA SER A 88 -14.85 23.00 -6.32
C SER A 88 -16.37 22.87 -6.45
N GLN A 89 -17.12 23.64 -5.64
CA GLN A 89 -18.58 23.69 -5.74
C GLN A 89 -19.03 24.49 -6.97
N HIS A 90 -18.87 23.92 -8.15
CA HIS A 90 -19.49 24.44 -9.36
C HIS A 90 -20.97 24.03 -9.38
N ALA A 91 -21.78 24.84 -8.69
CA ALA A 91 -23.22 24.85 -8.89
C ALA A 91 -23.52 25.11 -10.37
N GLY A 92 -24.29 24.22 -11.00
CA GLY A 92 -24.66 24.30 -12.41
C GLY A 92 -25.66 25.42 -12.69
N ALA A 93 -25.18 26.67 -12.63
CA ALA A 93 -25.97 27.87 -12.88
C ALA A 93 -26.26 28.06 -14.37
N SER A 94 -27.20 27.27 -14.90
CA SER A 94 -27.86 27.56 -16.17
C SER A 94 -28.71 28.82 -16.00
N VAL A 95 -28.20 29.97 -16.43
CA VAL A 95 -28.88 31.26 -16.38
C VAL A 95 -29.14 31.74 -17.81
N ASN A 96 -30.41 31.66 -18.24
CA ASN A 96 -30.85 32.35 -19.45
C ASN A 96 -30.75 33.87 -19.24
N ALA A 97 -30.32 34.61 -20.26
CA ALA A 97 -30.12 36.05 -20.14
C ALA A 97 -31.43 36.81 -19.88
N GLY A 98 -31.45 37.67 -18.84
CA GLY A 98 -32.62 38.46 -18.48
C GLY A 98 -32.47 39.36 -17.25
N ALA A 99 -31.86 40.53 -17.44
CA ALA A 99 -31.96 41.78 -16.66
C ALA A 99 -31.85 41.80 -15.11
N ASP A 100 -30.88 42.61 -14.67
CA ASP A 100 -30.88 43.54 -13.51
C ASP A 100 -30.94 43.09 -12.03
N ALA A 101 -29.95 43.64 -11.32
CA ALA A 101 -30.02 44.17 -9.94
C ALA A 101 -30.22 43.21 -8.75
N SER A 102 -29.11 42.59 -8.31
CA SER A 102 -28.42 43.07 -7.08
C SER A 102 -27.09 42.35 -6.85
N VAL A 103 -26.09 43.07 -6.34
CA VAL A 103 -24.83 42.45 -5.90
C VAL A 103 -25.04 41.93 -4.48
N SER A 104 -25.37 40.64 -4.36
CA SER A 104 -25.28 39.94 -3.07
C SER A 104 -23.81 39.74 -2.72
N GLU A 105 -23.42 40.18 -1.53
CA GLU A 105 -22.04 40.14 -1.07
C GLU A 105 -21.52 38.69 -0.95
N GLU A 106 -20.30 38.44 -1.45
CA GLU A 106 -19.76 37.10 -1.65
C GLU A 106 -19.22 36.50 -0.34
N THR A 107 -20.11 36.02 0.52
CA THR A 107 -19.76 35.42 1.82
C THR A 107 -19.08 34.05 1.64
N THR A 108 -17.79 34.09 1.32
CA THR A 108 -16.87 32.94 1.28
C THR A 108 -16.65 32.39 2.70
N ALA A 109 -17.56 31.51 3.13
CA ALA A 109 -17.51 30.81 4.42
C ALA A 109 -16.40 29.73 4.46
N CYS A 110 -15.14 30.16 4.35
CA CYS A 110 -13.95 29.32 4.41
C CYS A 110 -13.69 28.80 5.82
N GLN A 111 -14.38 27.72 6.22
CA GLN A 111 -13.99 26.90 7.38
C GLN A 111 -12.73 26.07 7.05
N GLY A 112 -11.58 26.75 6.97
CA GLY A 112 -10.28 26.09 6.94
C GLY A 112 -10.02 25.38 8.27
N SER A 113 -9.80 24.08 8.22
CA SER A 113 -9.43 23.29 9.41
C SER A 113 -7.91 23.30 9.53
N SER A 114 -7.39 23.82 10.65
CA SER A 114 -5.97 23.73 10.96
C SER A 114 -5.71 22.52 11.85
N LEU A 115 -4.58 21.85 11.65
CA LEU A 115 -4.04 20.80 12.50
C LEU A 115 -2.72 21.28 13.05
N ASP A 116 -2.61 21.37 14.37
CA ASP A 116 -1.34 21.58 15.05
C ASP A 116 -0.69 20.22 15.32
N TYR A 117 0.60 20.08 14.98
CA TYR A 117 1.29 18.80 15.05
C TYR A 117 2.72 18.96 15.57
N LYS A 118 3.25 17.88 16.16
CA LYS A 118 4.66 17.78 16.53
C LYS A 118 5.31 16.58 15.87
N ILE A 119 6.53 16.77 15.40
CA ILE A 119 7.43 15.70 14.99
C ILE A 119 8.24 15.32 16.23
N VAL A 120 8.16 14.06 16.65
CA VAL A 120 8.88 13.50 17.78
C VAL A 120 9.90 12.49 17.25
N SER A 121 11.17 12.90 17.27
CA SER A 121 12.30 12.15 16.73
C SER A 121 13.12 11.46 17.81
N THR A 122 13.69 10.31 17.46
CA THR A 122 14.62 9.58 18.34
C THR A 122 16.07 9.99 18.02
N PRO A 123 16.82 10.61 18.96
CA PRO A 123 18.17 11.11 18.71
C PRO A 123 19.18 9.97 18.48
N TYR A 124 20.30 10.29 17.83
CA TYR A 124 21.32 9.31 17.43
C TYR A 124 21.95 8.60 18.65
N GLU A 125 22.20 9.35 19.72
CA GLU A 125 22.77 8.90 20.98
C GLU A 125 21.95 7.75 21.59
N THR A 126 20.61 7.89 21.58
CA THR A 126 19.67 6.86 22.03
C THR A 126 19.79 5.56 21.23
N TRP A 127 20.00 5.63 19.92
CA TRP A 127 20.24 4.42 19.12
C TRP A 127 21.57 3.75 19.48
N THR A 128 22.63 4.54 19.72
CA THR A 128 23.93 3.97 20.15
C THR A 128 23.89 3.37 21.56
N ASP A 129 22.99 3.82 22.43
CA ASP A 129 22.74 3.18 23.73
C ASP A 129 21.89 1.90 23.58
N LEU A 130 20.85 1.92 22.75
CA LEU A 130 20.02 0.75 22.47
C LEU A 130 20.82 -0.38 21.79
N GLN A 131 21.73 -0.09 20.87
CA GLN A 131 22.60 -1.09 20.23
C GLN A 131 23.51 -1.85 21.23
N LYS A 132 23.62 -1.40 22.49
CA LYS A 132 24.33 -2.13 23.57
C LYS A 132 23.46 -3.22 24.21
N TRP A 133 22.13 -3.14 24.04
CA TRP A 133 21.15 -4.12 24.53
C TRP A 133 21.11 -5.32 23.57
N LYS A 134 20.95 -6.53 24.11
CA LYS A 134 20.88 -7.77 23.31
C LYS A 134 19.44 -8.24 23.14
N VAL A 135 19.18 -9.05 22.12
CA VAL A 135 17.93 -9.81 22.01
C VAL A 135 17.85 -10.78 23.19
N MET A 136 16.69 -10.85 23.85
CA MET A 136 16.49 -11.70 25.03
C MET A 136 16.83 -13.18 24.76
N ASP A 137 17.49 -13.84 25.71
CA ASP A 137 17.64 -15.29 25.75
C ASP A 137 16.82 -15.89 26.93
N PRO A 138 15.79 -16.72 26.69
CA PRO A 138 15.39 -17.32 25.42
C PRO A 138 14.64 -16.38 24.48
N GLU A 139 14.97 -16.45 23.19
CA GLU A 139 14.40 -15.60 22.13
C GLU A 139 12.85 -15.52 22.19
N PRO A 140 12.27 -14.30 22.12
CA PRO A 140 10.82 -14.10 22.12
C PRO A 140 10.05 -14.92 21.07
N SER A 141 8.88 -15.43 21.46
CA SER A 141 7.97 -16.19 20.57
C SER A 141 7.58 -15.40 19.31
N PHE A 142 7.46 -14.08 19.43
CA PHE A 142 7.23 -13.13 18.34
C PHE A 142 8.32 -13.20 17.26
N LEU A 143 9.61 -13.14 17.63
CA LEU A 143 10.73 -13.21 16.69
C LEU A 143 10.82 -14.60 16.04
N LYS A 144 10.59 -15.65 16.83
CA LYS A 144 10.48 -17.04 16.33
C LYS A 144 9.37 -17.21 15.28
N GLN A 145 8.23 -16.53 15.45
CA GLN A 145 7.16 -16.50 14.45
C GLN A 145 7.62 -15.75 13.19
N CYS A 146 8.12 -14.53 13.31
CA CYS A 146 8.54 -13.71 12.17
C CYS A 146 9.68 -14.35 11.35
N ARG A 147 10.63 -15.04 12.00
CA ARG A 147 11.67 -15.82 11.31
C ARG A 147 11.08 -16.98 10.51
N ARG A 148 10.09 -17.70 11.05
CA ARG A 148 9.43 -18.83 10.36
C ARG A 148 8.61 -18.38 9.14
N THR A 149 8.00 -17.21 9.19
CA THR A 149 7.15 -16.67 8.11
C THR A 149 7.89 -15.69 7.19
N GLU A 150 9.22 -15.62 7.27
CA GLU A 150 10.10 -14.68 6.54
C GLU A 150 9.63 -13.21 6.56
N MET A 151 8.99 -12.78 7.65
CA MET A 151 8.51 -11.40 7.82
C MET A 151 9.69 -10.47 8.12
N ASN A 152 9.82 -9.40 7.33
CA ASN A 152 10.72 -8.30 7.72
C ASN A 152 10.10 -7.50 8.87
N LEU A 153 10.96 -7.09 9.80
CA LEU A 153 10.62 -6.24 10.94
C LEU A 153 11.30 -4.88 10.79
N TYR A 154 10.58 -3.85 11.23
CA TYR A 154 11.05 -2.48 11.23
C TYR A 154 10.71 -1.85 12.57
N VAL A 155 11.56 -0.94 13.05
CA VAL A 155 11.28 -0.13 14.24
C VAL A 155 10.85 1.27 13.82
N VAL A 156 9.82 1.82 14.47
CA VAL A 156 9.40 3.21 14.31
C VAL A 156 10.43 4.14 14.97
N THR A 157 11.02 5.04 14.19
CA THR A 157 12.11 5.92 14.64
C THR A 157 11.64 7.32 14.99
N ASP A 158 10.65 7.82 14.25
CA ASP A 158 10.13 9.18 14.34
C ASP A 158 8.62 9.13 14.10
N ILE A 159 7.85 9.98 14.78
CA ILE A 159 6.39 10.05 14.65
C ILE A 159 5.93 11.49 14.51
N VAL A 160 4.79 11.67 13.84
CA VAL A 160 4.08 12.94 13.69
C VAL A 160 2.79 12.82 14.49
N GLU A 161 2.78 13.39 15.69
CA GLU A 161 1.65 13.36 16.63
C GLU A 161 0.80 14.63 16.49
N LEU A 162 -0.52 14.46 16.53
CA LEU A 162 -1.49 15.55 16.62
C LEU A 162 -1.43 16.23 18.01
N ARG A 163 -1.27 17.55 18.07
CA ARG A 163 -1.13 18.31 19.34
C ARG A 163 -2.44 18.67 20.03
N GLU A 164 -3.54 18.78 19.28
CA GLU A 164 -4.87 19.08 19.83
C GLU A 164 -5.91 18.19 19.16
N SER A 165 -6.90 17.69 19.92
CA SER A 165 -7.93 16.79 19.37
C SER A 165 -8.73 17.47 18.27
N CYS A 166 -8.73 16.91 17.06
CA CYS A 166 -9.40 17.51 15.90
C CYS A 166 -10.68 16.73 15.53
N VAL A 167 -11.69 17.43 15.00
CA VAL A 167 -12.88 16.79 14.43
C VAL A 167 -12.70 16.72 12.92
N LEU A 168 -12.51 15.50 12.41
CA LEU A 168 -12.57 15.26 10.98
C LEU A 168 -14.04 15.06 10.59
N GLU A 169 -14.58 16.01 9.83
CA GLU A 169 -15.93 15.89 9.28
C GLU A 169 -15.93 14.91 8.11
N ASP A 170 -16.56 13.75 8.28
CA ASP A 170 -16.74 12.80 7.20
C ASP A 170 -17.96 13.17 6.36
N HIS A 171 -17.69 13.85 5.25
CA HIS A 171 -18.66 14.10 4.19
C HIS A 171 -18.80 12.87 3.27
N SER A 172 -18.87 11.65 3.83
CA SER A 172 -19.05 10.38 3.10
C SER A 172 -20.41 10.21 2.39
N GLY A 173 -21.14 11.31 2.16
CA GLY A 173 -22.08 11.39 1.06
C GLY A 173 -21.29 11.65 -0.21
N VAL A 174 -20.78 10.59 -0.85
CA VAL A 174 -20.19 10.74 -2.19
C VAL A 174 -21.29 11.16 -3.14
N ASN A 175 -21.39 12.47 -3.39
CA ASN A 175 -22.21 13.03 -4.46
C ASN A 175 -21.54 12.72 -5.80
N VAL A 176 -21.54 11.43 -6.17
CA VAL A 176 -21.51 11.04 -7.58
C VAL A 176 -22.67 11.79 -8.23
N SER A 177 -22.38 12.65 -9.21
CA SER A 177 -23.35 13.51 -9.88
C SER A 177 -24.23 12.70 -10.86
N GLY A 178 -24.83 11.62 -10.33
CA GLY A 178 -25.13 10.42 -11.12
C GLY A 178 -25.73 9.26 -10.32
N LYS A 179 -26.67 9.52 -9.39
CA LYS A 179 -27.62 8.51 -8.84
C LYS A 179 -27.07 7.29 -8.06
N PHE A 180 -25.75 7.14 -7.84
CA PHE A 180 -25.19 5.99 -7.13
C PHE A 180 -25.40 6.04 -5.60
N LEU A 181 -26.54 5.50 -5.14
CA LEU A 181 -26.71 5.06 -3.76
C LEU A 181 -25.98 3.73 -3.54
N PHE A 182 -25.05 3.68 -2.59
CA PHE A 182 -24.37 2.45 -2.17
C PHE A 182 -25.37 1.43 -1.58
N LYS A 183 -25.84 0.48 -2.39
CA LYS A 183 -26.67 -0.65 -1.93
C LYS A 183 -25.81 -1.76 -1.28
N ARG A 184 -25.31 -1.53 -0.06
CA ARG A 184 -24.90 -2.61 0.86
C ARG A 184 -26.03 -2.82 1.89
N ASN A 185 -26.29 -4.08 2.25
CA ASN A 185 -27.57 -4.50 2.85
C ASN A 185 -27.99 -3.74 4.13
N PRO A 186 -29.26 -3.32 4.26
CA PRO A 186 -29.78 -2.67 5.46
C PRO A 186 -30.12 -3.70 6.54
N LEU A 187 -29.16 -4.04 7.41
CA LEU A 187 -29.39 -4.90 8.59
C LEU A 187 -30.17 -4.20 9.74
N PHE A 188 -31.06 -3.26 9.40
CA PHE A 188 -32.08 -2.72 10.31
C PHE A 188 -33.36 -2.45 9.53
N LYS A 189 -34.37 -3.30 9.73
CA LYS A 189 -35.70 -3.12 9.16
C LYS A 189 -36.43 -2.00 9.90
N VAL A 190 -36.41 -0.79 9.36
CA VAL A 190 -37.29 0.31 9.79
C VAL A 190 -38.44 0.43 8.79
N GLU A 191 -39.66 0.49 9.30
CA GLU A 191 -40.89 0.34 8.53
C GLU A 191 -41.67 1.67 8.55
N GLY A 192 -41.78 2.33 7.39
CA GLY A 192 -42.40 3.63 7.22
C GLY A 192 -41.80 4.42 6.05
N GLY A 193 -42.64 5.01 5.20
CA GLY A 193 -42.23 5.75 4.00
C GLY A 193 -42.34 7.27 4.15
N GLY A 194 -41.65 8.00 3.26
CA GLY A 194 -41.65 9.47 3.20
C GLY A 194 -40.26 10.00 2.83
N GLY A 195 -40.14 10.70 1.71
CA GLY A 195 -38.85 11.03 1.12
C GLY A 195 -38.18 12.27 1.72
N ALA A 196 -37.12 12.08 2.51
CA ALA A 196 -36.05 13.05 2.71
C ALA A 196 -34.75 12.31 3.11
N LEU A 197 -33.74 12.28 2.23
CA LEU A 197 -32.48 11.58 2.53
C LEU A 197 -31.63 12.41 3.50
N LYS A 198 -31.83 12.18 4.80
CA LYS A 198 -31.10 12.86 5.87
C LYS A 198 -29.62 12.44 5.85
N VAL A 199 -28.77 13.30 5.27
CA VAL A 199 -27.30 13.13 5.26
C VAL A 199 -26.81 13.00 6.70
N SER A 200 -26.37 11.80 7.09
CA SER A 200 -25.79 11.54 8.40
C SER A 200 -24.36 12.08 8.44
N LYS A 201 -24.19 13.35 8.81
CA LYS A 201 -22.90 13.97 9.09
C LYS A 201 -22.17 13.18 10.18
N LYS A 202 -21.18 12.36 9.80
CA LYS A 202 -20.36 11.58 10.73
C LYS A 202 -19.13 12.40 11.10
N THR A 203 -19.16 13.02 12.29
CA THR A 203 -17.99 13.67 12.87
C THR A 203 -17.11 12.63 13.54
N HIS A 204 -15.90 12.41 13.01
CA HIS A 204 -14.91 11.52 13.60
C HIS A 204 -13.85 12.35 14.34
N THR A 205 -13.96 12.40 15.67
CA THR A 205 -12.96 13.04 16.52
C THR A 205 -11.70 12.18 16.60
N VAL A 206 -10.56 12.77 16.26
CA VAL A 206 -9.22 12.20 16.43
C VAL A 206 -8.65 12.78 17.72
N PRO A 207 -8.28 11.97 18.72
CA PRO A 207 -7.78 12.48 19.99
C PRO A 207 -6.36 13.08 19.85
N GLU A 208 -6.03 14.00 20.76
CA GLU A 208 -4.66 14.46 21.00
C GLU A 208 -3.70 13.26 21.18
N GLY A 209 -2.46 13.39 20.69
CA GLY A 209 -1.46 12.32 20.72
C GLY A 209 -1.68 11.20 19.71
N SER A 210 -2.65 11.32 18.79
CA SER A 210 -2.80 10.39 17.65
C SER A 210 -1.65 10.56 16.67
N VAL A 211 -0.99 9.45 16.29
CA VAL A 211 0.05 9.48 15.25
C VAL A 211 -0.58 9.54 13.86
N LEU A 212 -0.31 10.62 13.13
CA LEU A 212 -0.77 10.86 11.75
C LEU A 212 0.20 10.25 10.72
N ALA A 213 1.50 10.28 11.00
CA ALA A 213 2.54 9.74 10.12
C ALA A 213 3.77 9.29 10.93
N TYR A 214 4.63 8.45 10.34
CA TYR A 214 5.79 7.88 11.03
C TYR A 214 6.94 7.57 10.07
N LYS A 215 8.18 7.62 10.58
CA LYS A 215 9.35 7.00 9.94
C LYS A 215 9.63 5.65 10.57
N ARG A 216 10.21 4.75 9.78
CA ARG A 216 10.68 3.44 10.27
C ARG A 216 11.95 3.01 9.55
N LYS A 217 12.80 2.26 10.24
CA LYS A 217 14.00 1.62 9.66
C LYS A 217 13.98 0.11 9.85
N GLN A 218 14.61 -0.63 8.95
CA GLN A 218 14.57 -2.10 8.99
C GLN A 218 15.50 -2.63 10.08
N LEU A 219 15.02 -3.60 10.86
CA LEU A 219 15.83 -4.36 11.81
C LEU A 219 16.48 -5.55 11.10
N VAL A 220 17.72 -5.85 11.47
CA VAL A 220 18.44 -7.08 11.07
C VAL A 220 18.97 -7.77 12.33
N PHE A 221 18.72 -9.08 12.46
CA PHE A 221 19.09 -9.88 13.63
C PHE A 221 20.21 -10.88 13.28
N LEU A 222 21.31 -10.82 14.03
CA LEU A 222 22.50 -11.65 13.86
C LEU A 222 22.81 -12.38 15.17
N GLY A 223 22.19 -13.55 15.36
CA GLY A 223 22.26 -14.27 16.64
C GLY A 223 21.48 -13.50 17.72
N ASN A 224 22.17 -13.05 18.77
CA ASN A 224 21.61 -12.20 19.83
C ASN A 224 21.97 -10.71 19.71
N SER A 225 22.77 -10.32 18.71
CA SER A 225 22.93 -8.91 18.33
C SER A 225 21.91 -8.54 17.25
N TRP A 226 21.60 -7.25 17.18
CA TRP A 226 20.68 -6.67 16.21
C TRP A 226 21.23 -5.33 15.75
N ASP A 227 20.82 -4.88 14.57
CA ASP A 227 21.17 -3.56 14.04
C ASP A 227 20.05 -3.00 13.16
N ILE A 228 20.21 -1.74 12.75
CA ILE A 228 19.24 -0.98 11.97
C ILE A 228 19.84 -0.64 10.60
N LEU A 229 19.13 -0.95 9.51
CA LEU A 229 19.55 -0.51 8.18
C LEU A 229 19.35 1.00 7.99
N HIS A 230 20.43 1.67 7.59
CA HIS A 230 20.45 3.10 7.28
C HIS A 230 20.13 3.42 5.81
N SER A 231 20.05 2.41 4.95
CA SER A 231 19.56 2.53 3.57
C SER A 231 18.03 2.50 3.52
N ALA A 232 17.43 3.25 2.59
CA ALA A 232 15.99 3.29 2.37
C ALA A 232 15.45 2.12 1.53
N GLU A 233 16.33 1.25 1.02
CA GLU A 233 15.99 0.14 0.13
C GLU A 233 15.84 -1.16 0.92
N ASP A 234 14.63 -1.73 0.92
CA ASP A 234 14.27 -2.94 1.66
C ASP A 234 14.81 -4.24 0.99
N GLU A 235 16.06 -4.23 0.56
CA GLU A 235 16.75 -5.31 -0.17
C GLU A 235 16.95 -6.54 0.73
N GLU A 236 17.54 -6.33 1.91
CA GLU A 236 17.93 -7.39 2.85
C GLU A 236 16.73 -8.05 3.56
N LYS A 237 16.97 -9.25 4.13
CA LYS A 237 16.07 -9.92 5.06
C LYS A 237 16.39 -9.54 6.50
N THR A 238 15.38 -9.25 7.30
CA THR A 238 15.52 -9.06 8.77
C THR A 238 16.16 -10.27 9.47
N PHE A 239 15.94 -11.47 8.93
CA PHE A 239 16.57 -12.70 9.40
C PHE A 239 17.45 -13.29 8.27
N PRO A 240 18.73 -12.89 8.16
CA PRO A 240 19.65 -13.50 7.22
C PRO A 240 19.90 -14.97 7.60
N GLY A 241 19.77 -15.87 6.62
CA GLY A 241 20.02 -17.30 6.82
C GLY A 241 21.50 -17.58 7.11
N ALA A 242 21.79 -18.68 7.83
CA ALA A 242 23.13 -19.00 8.33
C ALA A 242 24.26 -19.06 7.27
N LEU A 243 23.92 -19.23 5.98
CA LEU A 243 24.86 -19.15 4.86
C LEU A 243 25.50 -17.77 4.67
N PHE A 244 24.84 -16.67 5.07
CA PHE A 244 25.41 -15.33 4.97
C PHE A 244 26.63 -15.13 5.90
N GLY A 245 26.66 -15.84 7.03
CA GLY A 245 27.70 -15.70 8.07
C GLY A 245 29.12 -16.12 7.65
N ARG A 246 29.33 -16.73 6.48
CA ARG A 246 30.67 -17.03 5.95
C ARG A 246 31.31 -15.85 5.22
N PHE A 247 30.55 -15.12 4.40
CA PHE A 247 31.12 -14.14 3.47
C PHE A 247 31.71 -12.90 4.15
N SER A 248 31.27 -12.57 5.38
CA SER A 248 31.83 -11.46 6.16
C SER A 248 33.23 -11.72 6.73
N LYS A 249 33.80 -12.94 6.62
CA LYS A 249 35.03 -13.31 7.35
C LYS A 249 36.08 -14.12 6.57
N GLU A 250 36.04 -14.13 5.24
CA GLU A 250 36.95 -14.94 4.41
C GLU A 250 37.78 -14.09 3.41
N ARG A 251 38.60 -13.16 3.94
CA ARG A 251 39.75 -12.56 3.20
C ARG A 251 41.07 -13.25 3.57
N LYS A 252 41.27 -14.50 3.16
CA LYS A 252 42.59 -15.15 2.96
C LYS A 252 42.42 -16.62 2.53
N GLY A 253 43.17 -17.06 1.52
CA GLY A 253 43.55 -18.47 1.36
C GLY A 253 42.80 -19.30 0.31
N GLU A 254 43.20 -19.12 -0.96
CA GLU A 254 43.42 -20.21 -1.94
C GLU A 254 42.23 -21.11 -2.36
N SER A 255 42.52 -22.03 -3.29
CA SER A 255 41.56 -22.68 -4.19
C SER A 255 41.49 -24.19 -4.02
N ALA A 256 40.30 -24.77 -4.16
CA ALA A 256 40.12 -26.18 -4.53
C ALA A 256 38.82 -26.37 -5.32
N GLU A 257 38.86 -27.17 -6.38
CA GLU A 257 37.68 -27.55 -7.17
C GLU A 257 36.91 -28.69 -6.48
N SER A 258 35.58 -28.68 -6.54
CA SER A 258 34.78 -29.87 -6.22
C SER A 258 33.46 -29.87 -6.99
N ASN A 259 33.34 -30.78 -7.95
CA ASN A 259 32.15 -30.90 -8.79
C ASN A 259 31.01 -31.61 -8.05
N SER A 260 29.85 -30.95 -7.94
CA SER A 260 28.62 -31.57 -7.44
C SER A 260 27.40 -31.05 -8.19
N TRP A 261 26.50 -31.96 -8.55
CA TRP A 261 25.29 -31.71 -9.36
C TRP A 261 24.35 -30.65 -8.74
N VAL A 262 24.45 -30.45 -7.42
CA VAL A 262 23.70 -29.43 -6.66
C VAL A 262 23.92 -28.01 -7.19
N GLY A 263 25.10 -27.71 -7.75
CA GLY A 263 25.41 -26.38 -8.30
C GLY A 263 24.46 -25.94 -9.43
N ASN A 264 23.99 -26.87 -10.27
CA ASN A 264 23.07 -26.58 -11.37
C ASN A 264 21.61 -26.40 -10.92
N LEU A 265 21.24 -26.91 -9.74
CA LEU A 265 19.93 -26.60 -9.15
C LEU A 265 19.95 -25.21 -8.48
N ILE A 266 21.10 -24.85 -7.88
CA ILE A 266 21.31 -23.52 -7.31
C ILE A 266 21.36 -22.45 -8.41
N SER A 267 21.94 -22.69 -9.59
CA SER A 267 21.95 -21.68 -10.66
C SER A 267 20.56 -21.35 -11.23
N LEU A 268 19.61 -22.30 -11.20
CA LEU A 268 18.22 -22.08 -11.63
C LEU A 268 17.38 -21.31 -10.60
N LEU A 269 17.70 -21.39 -9.31
CA LEU A 269 17.00 -20.68 -8.22
C LEU A 269 17.81 -19.49 -7.65
N GLY A 270 19.02 -19.26 -8.16
CA GLY A 270 20.05 -18.44 -7.52
C GLY A 270 20.62 -17.32 -8.38
N SER A 271 19.87 -16.84 -9.39
CA SER A 271 20.19 -15.60 -10.14
C SER A 271 19.97 -14.33 -9.28
N ARG A 272 20.66 -14.27 -8.14
CA ARG A 272 20.81 -13.12 -7.24
C ARG A 272 22.26 -13.02 -6.76
N VAL A 273 23.12 -12.58 -7.67
CA VAL A 273 24.51 -12.18 -7.36
C VAL A 273 24.64 -10.70 -7.63
N CYS A 274 24.53 -9.89 -6.58
CA CYS A 274 24.76 -8.45 -6.67
C CYS A 274 26.26 -8.18 -6.78
N PHE A 275 26.72 -7.76 -7.96
CA PHE A 275 28.09 -7.28 -8.14
C PHE A 275 28.22 -5.89 -7.49
N ILE A 276 29.08 -5.77 -6.48
CA ILE A 276 29.39 -4.49 -5.84
C ILE A 276 30.75 -4.00 -6.37
N GLU A 277 30.71 -2.96 -7.21
CA GLU A 277 31.89 -2.14 -7.53
C GLU A 277 31.97 -0.90 -6.62
N PRO A 278 33.18 -0.38 -6.32
CA PRO A 278 33.36 0.63 -5.29
C PRO A 278 33.00 2.06 -5.76
N ILE A 279 31.89 2.58 -5.22
CA ILE A 279 31.66 3.98 -4.81
C ILE A 279 32.16 5.08 -5.79
N GLN A 280 31.30 5.51 -6.74
CA GLN A 280 30.99 6.95 -6.96
C GLN A 280 29.88 7.21 -8.01
N ARG A 281 28.70 6.61 -7.81
CA ARG A 281 27.41 7.16 -8.26
C ARG A 281 26.26 6.40 -7.59
N ILE A 282 25.14 7.07 -7.34
CA ILE A 282 23.88 6.36 -7.05
C ILE A 282 23.38 5.86 -8.41
N GLN A 283 23.49 4.55 -8.61
CA GLN A 283 23.02 3.85 -9.80
C GLN A 283 22.04 2.79 -9.31
N GLU A 284 20.78 2.83 -9.79
CA GLU A 284 19.78 1.81 -9.46
C GLU A 284 20.34 0.41 -9.83
N PRO A 285 20.01 -0.65 -9.07
CA PRO A 285 20.36 -2.01 -9.47
C PRO A 285 19.83 -2.29 -10.89
N PRO A 286 20.62 -2.92 -11.79
CA PRO A 286 20.46 -2.79 -13.24
C PRO A 286 19.31 -3.64 -13.86
N LEU A 287 18.17 -3.77 -13.17
CA LEU A 287 17.17 -4.83 -13.38
C LEU A 287 15.69 -4.39 -13.30
N THR A 288 15.37 -3.09 -13.26
CA THR A 288 13.97 -2.61 -13.16
C THR A 288 13.59 -1.53 -14.19
N ASP A 289 13.42 -1.92 -15.44
CA ASP A 289 12.67 -1.13 -16.43
C ASP A 289 11.18 -1.59 -16.51
N PHE A 290 10.37 -0.86 -17.28
CA PHE A 290 8.95 -1.22 -17.47
C PHE A 290 8.76 -2.57 -18.19
N LYS A 291 9.73 -2.98 -19.02
CA LYS A 291 9.65 -4.23 -19.78
C LYS A 291 9.73 -5.45 -18.87
N HIS A 292 10.49 -5.39 -17.77
CA HIS A 292 10.50 -6.47 -16.77
C HIS A 292 9.14 -6.59 -16.06
N LEU A 293 8.50 -5.49 -15.67
CA LEU A 293 7.12 -5.48 -15.13
C LEU A 293 6.12 -6.05 -16.16
N GLN A 294 6.20 -5.61 -17.41
CA GLN A 294 5.35 -6.11 -18.48
C GLN A 294 5.55 -7.63 -18.69
N GLN A 295 6.78 -8.13 -18.63
CA GLN A 295 7.08 -9.56 -18.74
C GLN A 295 6.59 -10.38 -17.54
N GLU A 296 6.66 -9.83 -16.32
CA GLU A 296 6.11 -10.44 -15.11
C GLU A 296 4.59 -10.61 -15.24
N VAL A 297 3.87 -9.50 -15.43
CA VAL A 297 2.40 -9.48 -15.57
C VAL A 297 1.94 -10.36 -16.74
N SER A 298 2.69 -10.42 -17.84
CA SER A 298 2.36 -11.24 -19.02
C SER A 298 2.45 -12.75 -18.76
N ARG A 299 3.23 -13.21 -17.76
CA ARG A 299 3.25 -14.62 -17.34
C ARG A 299 1.97 -14.97 -16.61
N GLU A 300 1.59 -14.13 -15.64
CA GLU A 300 0.37 -14.32 -14.84
C GLU A 300 -0.89 -14.26 -15.71
N VAL A 301 -0.98 -13.29 -16.63
CA VAL A 301 -2.06 -13.22 -17.64
C VAL A 301 -2.10 -14.47 -18.54
N SER A 302 -0.94 -15.05 -18.89
CA SER A 302 -0.88 -16.31 -19.64
C SER A 302 -1.36 -17.53 -18.83
N ILE A 303 -1.16 -17.52 -17.50
CA ILE A 303 -1.75 -18.51 -16.59
C ILE A 303 -3.28 -18.34 -16.57
N VAL A 304 -3.79 -17.11 -16.36
CA VAL A 304 -5.24 -16.82 -16.40
C VAL A 304 -5.86 -17.38 -17.68
N GLY A 305 -5.23 -17.14 -18.84
CA GLY A 305 -5.73 -17.61 -20.13
C GLY A 305 -6.07 -19.10 -20.17
N GLN A 306 -5.24 -19.94 -19.53
CA GLN A 306 -5.37 -21.40 -19.51
C GLN A 306 -6.45 -21.94 -18.57
N LEU A 307 -7.02 -21.12 -17.68
CA LEU A 307 -8.01 -21.57 -16.70
C LEU A 307 -9.40 -21.78 -17.32
N SER A 308 -10.21 -22.65 -16.73
CA SER A 308 -11.60 -22.84 -17.15
C SER A 308 -12.42 -21.56 -16.94
N LYS A 309 -13.47 -21.39 -17.75
CA LYS A 309 -14.42 -20.28 -17.62
C LYS A 309 -15.00 -20.20 -16.21
N ASP A 310 -15.51 -21.32 -15.72
CA ASP A 310 -16.16 -21.43 -14.41
C ASP A 310 -15.23 -20.97 -13.27
N PHE A 311 -13.94 -21.33 -13.33
CA PHE A 311 -12.96 -20.90 -12.33
C PHE A 311 -12.66 -19.39 -12.43
N LYS A 312 -12.54 -18.84 -13.64
CA LYS A 312 -12.39 -17.38 -13.87
C LYS A 312 -13.59 -16.61 -13.31
N ASP A 313 -14.81 -17.06 -13.62
CA ASP A 313 -16.06 -16.45 -13.18
C ASP A 313 -16.21 -16.50 -11.64
N VAL A 314 -15.84 -17.62 -11.00
CA VAL A 314 -15.83 -17.73 -9.52
C VAL A 314 -14.79 -16.79 -8.90
N VAL A 315 -13.55 -16.76 -9.40
CA VAL A 315 -12.52 -15.85 -8.87
C VAL A 315 -12.93 -14.39 -9.05
N PHE A 316 -13.40 -14.00 -10.24
CA PHE A 316 -13.79 -12.62 -10.53
C PHE A 316 -14.92 -12.12 -9.62
N SER A 317 -15.98 -12.92 -9.47
CA SER A 317 -17.13 -12.58 -8.61
C SER A 317 -16.75 -12.51 -7.14
N ASN A 318 -15.99 -13.48 -6.63
CA ASN A 318 -15.66 -13.53 -5.20
C ASN A 318 -14.59 -12.49 -4.82
N ILE A 319 -13.67 -12.12 -5.73
CA ILE A 319 -12.80 -10.94 -5.54
C ILE A 319 -13.63 -9.65 -5.51
N LEU A 320 -14.60 -9.48 -6.41
CA LEU A 320 -15.48 -8.29 -6.44
C LEU A 320 -16.23 -8.10 -5.12
N ASP A 321 -16.82 -9.17 -4.58
CA ASP A 321 -17.52 -9.16 -3.29
C ASP A 321 -16.60 -8.76 -2.11
N MET A 322 -15.31 -9.09 -2.19
CA MET A 322 -14.31 -8.75 -1.16
C MET A 322 -13.69 -7.36 -1.32
N LEU A 323 -13.73 -6.71 -2.49
CA LEU A 323 -13.15 -5.36 -2.66
C LEU A 323 -13.80 -4.26 -1.78
N GLY A 324 -14.94 -4.55 -1.16
CA GLY A 324 -15.54 -3.70 -0.14
C GLY A 324 -14.95 -3.84 1.26
N ASP A 325 -14.01 -4.76 1.50
CA ASP A 325 -13.52 -5.13 2.83
C ASP A 325 -12.10 -5.76 2.81
N ARG A 326 -11.12 -5.19 3.53
CA ARG A 326 -9.72 -5.65 3.47
C ARG A 326 -9.49 -6.97 4.23
N GLU A 327 -10.28 -7.26 5.25
CA GLU A 327 -10.08 -8.43 6.14
C GLU A 327 -10.22 -9.77 5.38
N PRO A 328 -11.30 -10.04 4.60
CA PRO A 328 -11.40 -11.23 3.75
C PRO A 328 -10.27 -11.39 2.72
N LEU A 329 -9.75 -10.29 2.16
CA LEU A 329 -8.62 -10.32 1.23
C LEU A 329 -7.31 -10.73 1.93
N GLN A 330 -7.11 -10.26 3.17
CA GLN A 330 -5.95 -10.63 3.99
C GLN A 330 -6.03 -12.09 4.46
N ASP A 331 -7.20 -12.54 4.92
CA ASP A 331 -7.41 -13.93 5.37
C ASP A 331 -7.18 -14.93 4.23
N LEU A 332 -7.67 -14.64 3.03
CA LEU A 332 -7.38 -15.44 1.84
C LEU A 332 -5.89 -15.41 1.49
N LEU A 333 -5.25 -14.23 1.49
CA LEU A 333 -3.82 -14.07 1.18
C LEU A 333 -2.91 -14.84 2.15
N ASP A 334 -3.22 -14.86 3.45
CA ASP A 334 -2.42 -15.59 4.44
C ASP A 334 -2.76 -17.09 4.51
N THR A 335 -3.99 -17.49 4.18
CA THR A 335 -4.36 -18.92 4.04
C THR A 335 -3.72 -19.55 2.80
N LEU A 336 -3.81 -18.88 1.63
CA LEU A 336 -3.15 -19.34 0.40
C LEU A 336 -1.62 -19.32 0.48
N ALA A 337 -1.05 -18.60 1.45
CA ALA A 337 0.40 -18.53 1.67
C ALA A 337 0.92 -19.58 2.68
N GLN A 338 0.06 -20.45 3.24
CA GLN A 338 0.50 -21.62 3.99
C GLN A 338 0.84 -22.78 3.04
N GLU A 339 1.86 -23.57 3.41
CA GLU A 339 2.18 -24.83 2.75
C GLU A 339 2.16 -25.97 3.79
N PRO A 340 1.45 -27.09 3.54
CA PRO A 340 0.54 -27.33 2.41
C PRO A 340 -0.71 -26.43 2.45
N LEU A 341 -1.44 -26.35 1.32
CA LEU A 341 -2.69 -25.60 1.18
C LEU A 341 -3.80 -26.23 2.05
N GLN A 342 -3.82 -25.88 3.33
CA GLN A 342 -4.76 -26.36 4.33
C GLN A 342 -5.41 -25.17 5.05
N GLY A 343 -6.71 -25.26 5.26
CA GLY A 343 -7.50 -24.23 5.90
C GLY A 343 -8.96 -24.32 5.47
N HIS A 344 -9.80 -23.61 6.20
CA HIS A 344 -11.20 -23.38 5.86
C HIS A 344 -11.48 -21.90 6.12
N LEU A 345 -12.13 -21.25 5.17
CA LEU A 345 -12.59 -19.87 5.27
C LEU A 345 -14.08 -19.84 4.95
N ASP A 346 -14.81 -18.94 5.58
CA ASP A 346 -16.19 -18.62 5.25
C ASP A 346 -16.26 -17.58 4.11
N GLY A 347 -17.45 -17.41 3.53
CA GLY A 347 -17.73 -16.35 2.57
C GLY A 347 -16.92 -16.45 1.26
N PRO A 348 -16.70 -15.34 0.55
CA PRO A 348 -16.15 -15.37 -0.80
C PRO A 348 -14.71 -15.89 -0.91
N GLY A 349 -13.88 -15.61 0.10
CA GLY A 349 -12.53 -16.19 0.22
C GLY A 349 -12.59 -17.71 0.38
N GLY A 350 -13.56 -18.20 1.16
CA GLY A 350 -13.92 -19.62 1.23
C GLY A 350 -14.24 -20.23 -0.12
N THR A 351 -15.04 -19.58 -0.97
CA THR A 351 -15.36 -20.07 -2.31
C THR A 351 -14.10 -20.27 -3.16
N ILE A 352 -13.21 -19.27 -3.22
CA ILE A 352 -11.97 -19.34 -4.01
C ILE A 352 -11.04 -20.45 -3.48
N LEU A 353 -10.88 -20.54 -2.16
CA LEU A 353 -10.08 -21.59 -1.51
C LEU A 353 -10.64 -23.00 -1.83
N ASN A 354 -11.97 -23.16 -1.76
CA ASN A 354 -12.64 -24.42 -2.05
C ASN A 354 -12.46 -24.83 -3.52
N GLU A 355 -12.55 -23.92 -4.49
CA GLU A 355 -12.25 -24.25 -5.90
C GLU A 355 -10.79 -24.70 -6.08
N LEU A 356 -9.83 -23.99 -5.50
CA LEU A 356 -8.40 -24.36 -5.54
C LEU A 356 -8.12 -25.73 -4.88
N GLN A 357 -8.93 -26.14 -3.91
CA GLN A 357 -8.83 -27.45 -3.24
C GLN A 357 -9.51 -28.60 -4.02
N LYS A 358 -10.37 -28.34 -5.02
CA LYS A 358 -11.07 -29.40 -5.78
C LYS A 358 -10.14 -30.22 -6.68
N ASP A 359 -9.10 -29.61 -7.23
CA ASP A 359 -8.14 -30.27 -8.12
C ASP A 359 -6.70 -29.95 -7.70
N PRO A 360 -5.90 -30.94 -7.25
CA PRO A 360 -4.49 -30.73 -6.93
C PRO A 360 -3.64 -30.32 -8.16
N SER A 361 -4.17 -30.37 -9.40
CA SER A 361 -3.54 -29.75 -10.57
C SER A 361 -3.38 -28.23 -10.45
N TYR A 362 -4.16 -27.54 -9.61
CA TYR A 362 -4.05 -26.09 -9.40
C TYR A 362 -2.73 -25.63 -8.77
N ALA A 363 -1.97 -26.54 -8.14
CA ALA A 363 -0.58 -26.28 -7.73
C ALA A 363 0.40 -26.35 -8.93
N TRP A 364 0.12 -27.21 -9.91
CA TRP A 364 0.99 -27.46 -11.07
C TRP A 364 0.75 -26.51 -12.23
N ASN A 365 -0.49 -26.04 -12.41
CA ASN A 365 -0.85 -25.03 -13.42
C ASN A 365 -0.62 -23.58 -12.95
N GLY A 366 -0.18 -23.37 -11.71
CA GLY A 366 0.15 -22.05 -11.17
C GLY A 366 -1.02 -21.24 -10.62
N SER A 367 -2.24 -21.78 -10.57
CA SER A 367 -3.43 -21.01 -10.12
C SER A 367 -3.28 -20.47 -8.70
N GLN A 368 -2.74 -21.24 -7.75
CA GLN A 368 -2.47 -20.72 -6.40
C GLN A 368 -1.49 -19.52 -6.43
N HIS A 369 -0.47 -19.57 -7.30
CA HIS A 369 0.50 -18.48 -7.46
C HIS A 369 -0.15 -17.22 -8.05
N LEU A 370 -0.98 -17.39 -9.08
CA LEU A 370 -1.73 -16.31 -9.72
C LEU A 370 -2.69 -15.62 -8.75
N ILE A 371 -3.44 -16.36 -7.93
CA ILE A 371 -4.34 -15.75 -6.94
C ILE A 371 -3.54 -15.04 -5.85
N LEU A 372 -2.42 -15.59 -5.40
CA LEU A 372 -1.48 -14.90 -4.51
C LEU A 372 -0.93 -13.60 -5.13
N TYR A 373 -0.54 -13.63 -6.42
CA TYR A 373 -0.04 -12.46 -7.15
C TYR A 373 -1.11 -11.36 -7.24
N LEU A 374 -2.35 -11.72 -7.60
CA LEU A 374 -3.48 -10.81 -7.66
C LEU A 374 -3.79 -10.19 -6.29
N LEU A 375 -3.85 -11.01 -5.23
CA LEU A 375 -4.09 -10.54 -3.87
C LEU A 375 -2.94 -9.64 -3.39
N GLU A 376 -1.68 -9.97 -3.66
CA GLU A 376 -0.54 -9.12 -3.30
C GLU A 376 -0.54 -7.79 -4.08
N ALA A 377 -0.97 -7.79 -5.35
CA ALA A 377 -1.15 -6.58 -6.16
C ALA A 377 -2.28 -5.71 -5.62
N ILE A 378 -3.45 -6.29 -5.32
CA ILE A 378 -4.59 -5.57 -4.73
C ILE A 378 -4.20 -5.03 -3.34
N MET A 379 -3.56 -5.82 -2.48
CA MET A 379 -3.24 -5.42 -1.11
C MET A 379 -2.21 -4.30 -1.02
N ALA A 380 -1.36 -4.13 -2.05
CA ALA A 380 -0.46 -2.98 -2.20
C ALA A 380 -1.17 -1.65 -2.58
N LEU A 381 -2.47 -1.69 -2.89
CA LEU A 381 -3.32 -0.52 -3.13
C LEU A 381 -4.04 -0.06 -1.85
N SER A 382 -4.53 1.19 -1.83
CA SER A 382 -5.26 1.77 -0.69
C SER A 382 -6.70 1.26 -0.56
N ASP A 383 -7.31 1.48 0.61
CA ASP A 383 -8.72 1.16 0.86
C ASP A 383 -9.68 1.96 -0.03
N MET A 384 -9.25 3.12 -0.53
CA MET A 384 -9.96 3.88 -1.57
C MET A 384 -9.93 3.14 -2.91
N GLN A 385 -8.74 2.65 -3.30
CA GLN A 385 -8.56 1.96 -4.57
C GLN A 385 -9.30 0.63 -4.60
N HIS A 386 -9.40 -0.09 -3.48
CA HIS A 386 -10.27 -1.27 -3.36
C HIS A 386 -11.73 -0.89 -3.65
N CYS A 387 -12.23 0.17 -3.00
CA CYS A 387 -13.59 0.68 -3.21
C CYS A 387 -13.85 1.21 -4.64
N LEU A 388 -12.81 1.60 -5.39
CA LEU A 388 -12.90 2.10 -6.77
C LEU A 388 -12.70 1.01 -7.83
N LEU A 389 -11.98 -0.07 -7.51
CA LEU A 389 -11.85 -1.24 -8.39
C LEU A 389 -13.19 -1.95 -8.56
N ALA A 390 -14.02 -2.04 -7.51
CA ALA A 390 -15.34 -2.66 -7.59
C ALA A 390 -16.26 -2.05 -8.68
N PRO A 391 -16.57 -0.74 -8.69
CA PRO A 391 -17.34 -0.14 -9.79
C PRO A 391 -16.60 -0.15 -11.13
N SER A 392 -15.26 -0.22 -11.14
CA SER A 392 -14.49 -0.38 -12.38
C SER A 392 -14.68 -1.77 -13.02
N MET A 393 -14.80 -2.81 -12.19
CA MET A 393 -15.18 -4.17 -12.60
C MET A 393 -16.64 -4.22 -13.07
N GLU A 394 -17.59 -3.69 -12.28
CA GLU A 394 -19.02 -3.67 -12.61
C GLU A 394 -19.30 -2.97 -13.95
N LYS A 395 -18.67 -1.81 -14.18
CA LYS A 395 -18.81 -1.03 -15.41
C LYS A 395 -17.97 -1.55 -16.59
N LYS A 396 -17.10 -2.54 -16.35
CA LYS A 396 -16.21 -3.17 -17.35
C LYS A 396 -15.23 -2.17 -18.02
N ILE A 397 -14.75 -1.19 -17.25
CA ILE A 397 -13.79 -0.16 -17.72
C ILE A 397 -12.32 -0.52 -17.45
N LEU A 398 -12.06 -1.72 -16.91
CA LEU A 398 -10.73 -2.20 -16.56
C LEU A 398 -9.74 -2.16 -17.74
N SER A 399 -10.18 -2.52 -18.96
CA SER A 399 -9.30 -2.52 -20.15
C SER A 399 -8.79 -1.12 -20.52
N GLN A 400 -9.66 -0.11 -20.37
CA GLN A 400 -9.39 1.30 -20.64
C GLN A 400 -8.43 1.86 -19.57
N GLN A 401 -8.71 1.54 -18.30
CA GLN A 401 -7.84 1.90 -17.17
C GLN A 401 -6.45 1.25 -17.28
N ARG A 402 -6.38 -0.04 -17.62
CA ARG A 402 -5.13 -0.79 -17.84
C ARG A 402 -4.26 -0.13 -18.90
N ASP A 403 -4.86 0.23 -20.03
CA ASP A 403 -4.15 0.83 -21.16
C ASP A 403 -3.75 2.29 -20.89
N LEU A 404 -4.57 3.05 -20.15
CA LEU A 404 -4.21 4.37 -19.61
C LEU A 404 -3.02 4.28 -18.65
N VAL A 405 -3.07 3.39 -17.65
CA VAL A 405 -1.98 3.17 -16.68
C VAL A 405 -0.69 2.73 -17.38
N ARG A 406 -0.77 1.82 -18.38
CA ARG A 406 0.37 1.46 -19.23
C ARG A 406 0.98 2.69 -19.90
N SER A 407 0.15 3.57 -20.47
CA SER A 407 0.60 4.80 -21.15
C SER A 407 1.29 5.81 -20.23
N ILE A 408 1.01 5.76 -18.92
CA ILE A 408 1.68 6.56 -17.89
C ILE A 408 2.99 5.88 -17.46
N LEU A 409 2.97 4.56 -17.21
CA LEU A 409 4.15 3.82 -16.75
C LEU A 409 5.26 3.79 -17.81
N GLU A 410 4.97 3.31 -19.01
CA GLU A 410 5.94 2.98 -20.06
C GLU A 410 6.96 4.11 -20.36
N PRO A 411 6.56 5.37 -20.62
CA PRO A 411 7.52 6.45 -20.88
C PRO A 411 8.23 6.96 -19.62
N ASN A 412 7.60 6.85 -18.44
CA ASN A 412 8.04 7.54 -17.23
C ASN A 412 8.84 6.66 -16.25
N PHE A 413 8.74 5.33 -16.33
CA PHE A 413 9.26 4.34 -15.36
C PHE A 413 10.74 4.50 -14.97
N LYS A 414 11.54 5.00 -15.91
CA LYS A 414 13.00 5.19 -15.83
C LYS A 414 13.44 6.47 -15.13
N TYR A 415 12.52 7.34 -14.71
CA TYR A 415 12.85 8.62 -14.08
C TYR A 415 12.65 8.55 -12.56
N PRO A 416 13.72 8.63 -11.75
CA PRO A 416 13.64 8.66 -10.29
C PRO A 416 13.36 10.06 -9.71
N TRP A 417 13.14 11.06 -10.57
CA TRP A 417 12.75 12.42 -10.22
C TRP A 417 11.40 12.78 -10.84
N SER A 418 10.75 13.78 -10.24
CA SER A 418 9.44 14.26 -10.69
C SER A 418 9.53 14.94 -12.07
N ILE A 419 8.61 14.60 -12.99
CA ILE A 419 8.52 15.20 -14.33
C ILE A 419 7.06 15.48 -14.73
N PRO A 420 6.77 16.58 -15.44
CA PRO A 420 5.45 16.81 -16.00
C PRO A 420 5.21 15.88 -17.21
N PHE A 421 4.01 15.35 -17.33
CA PHE A 421 3.56 14.62 -18.51
C PHE A 421 2.14 15.05 -18.91
N THR A 422 1.63 14.52 -20.03
CA THR A 422 0.26 14.78 -20.48
C THR A 422 -0.37 13.48 -20.94
N LEU A 423 -1.52 13.16 -20.36
CA LEU A 423 -2.38 12.04 -20.73
C LEU A 423 -2.85 12.23 -22.17
N LYS A 424 -2.65 11.21 -23.00
CA LYS A 424 -3.06 11.29 -24.40
C LYS A 424 -4.59 11.21 -24.52
N PRO A 425 -5.25 12.04 -25.36
CA PRO A 425 -6.68 11.95 -25.58
C PRO A 425 -7.19 10.58 -26.04
N GLU A 426 -6.35 9.78 -26.72
CA GLU A 426 -6.69 8.43 -27.19
C GLU A 426 -7.07 7.46 -26.05
N PHE A 427 -6.50 7.62 -24.85
CA PHE A 427 -6.83 6.79 -23.68
C PHE A 427 -7.90 7.43 -22.77
N LEU A 428 -8.19 8.72 -22.94
CA LEU A 428 -9.23 9.42 -22.18
C LEU A 428 -10.59 9.39 -22.88
N ALA A 429 -10.63 9.43 -24.22
CA ALA A 429 -11.89 9.45 -24.97
C ALA A 429 -12.88 8.29 -24.63
N PRO A 430 -12.43 7.05 -24.31
CA PRO A 430 -13.34 5.97 -23.88
C PRO A 430 -13.93 6.14 -22.47
N LEU A 431 -13.37 7.02 -21.64
CA LEU A 431 -13.76 7.21 -20.23
C LEU A 431 -14.51 8.54 -20.09
N GLN A 432 -15.80 8.48 -19.76
CA GLN A 432 -16.67 9.65 -19.74
C GLN A 432 -17.48 9.73 -18.46
N GLY A 433 -17.74 10.95 -17.98
CA GLY A 433 -18.50 11.20 -16.74
C GLY A 433 -17.89 10.49 -15.53
N ASP A 434 -18.73 9.73 -14.82
CA ASP A 434 -18.34 8.91 -13.67
C ASP A 434 -17.10 8.02 -13.93
N ASP A 435 -16.95 7.49 -15.15
CA ASP A 435 -15.93 6.49 -15.47
C ASP A 435 -14.54 7.12 -15.56
N LEU A 436 -14.50 8.39 -15.99
CA LEU A 436 -13.31 9.23 -15.91
C LEU A 436 -12.99 9.59 -14.46
N ALA A 437 -14.01 9.92 -13.65
CA ALA A 437 -13.84 10.27 -12.24
C ALA A 437 -13.27 9.10 -11.42
N ILE A 438 -13.87 7.90 -11.52
CA ILE A 438 -13.37 6.67 -10.87
C ILE A 438 -11.91 6.40 -11.26
N THR A 439 -11.57 6.60 -12.53
CA THR A 439 -10.21 6.41 -13.04
C THR A 439 -9.24 7.47 -12.54
N TYR A 440 -9.67 8.72 -12.39
CA TYR A 440 -8.84 9.80 -11.87
C TYR A 440 -8.60 9.65 -10.36
N ASP A 441 -9.61 9.25 -9.59
CA ASP A 441 -9.47 8.94 -8.16
C ASP A 441 -8.47 7.76 -7.95
N LEU A 442 -8.54 6.71 -8.79
CA LEU A 442 -7.57 5.59 -8.75
C LEU A 442 -6.13 6.07 -8.96
N LEU A 443 -5.93 7.04 -9.86
CA LEU A 443 -4.62 7.61 -10.21
C LEU A 443 -4.10 8.62 -9.17
N GLU A 444 -4.97 9.44 -8.56
CA GLU A 444 -4.59 10.31 -7.44
C GLU A 444 -4.20 9.49 -6.20
N GLU A 445 -4.92 8.40 -5.93
CA GLU A 445 -4.59 7.45 -4.86
C GLU A 445 -3.28 6.69 -5.14
N CYS A 446 -2.89 6.49 -6.40
CA CYS A 446 -1.53 6.06 -6.76
C CYS A 446 -0.45 7.13 -6.50
N GLY A 447 -0.82 8.36 -6.16
CA GLY A 447 0.09 9.45 -5.81
C GLY A 447 0.22 10.56 -6.85
N LEU A 448 -0.36 10.40 -8.03
CA LEU A 448 -0.34 11.42 -9.09
C LEU A 448 -1.17 12.66 -8.69
N LYS A 449 -1.01 13.75 -9.45
CA LYS A 449 -1.88 14.93 -9.38
C LYS A 449 -2.87 14.87 -10.55
N MET A 450 -4.17 14.82 -10.26
CA MET A 450 -5.22 14.63 -11.26
C MET A 450 -6.21 15.79 -11.22
N GLU A 451 -6.63 16.27 -12.39
CA GLU A 451 -7.50 17.44 -12.55
C GLU A 451 -8.51 17.16 -13.67
N LEU A 452 -9.82 17.05 -13.38
CA LEU A 452 -10.85 16.62 -14.35
C LEU A 452 -10.91 17.47 -15.65
N HIS A 453 -10.40 18.70 -15.63
CA HIS A 453 -10.39 19.62 -16.77
C HIS A 453 -9.01 19.79 -17.43
N SER A 454 -8.00 19.01 -16.99
CA SER A 454 -6.62 19.12 -17.45
C SER A 454 -6.03 17.73 -17.70
N PRO A 455 -5.56 17.42 -18.93
CA PRO A 455 -4.86 16.17 -19.19
C PRO A 455 -3.41 16.18 -18.65
N ARG A 456 -2.96 17.26 -18.00
CA ARG A 456 -1.60 17.39 -17.48
C ARG A 456 -1.51 16.79 -16.08
N SER A 457 -0.42 16.08 -15.83
CA SER A 457 -0.11 15.51 -14.52
C SER A 457 1.40 15.54 -14.29
N THR A 458 1.81 15.16 -13.08
CA THR A 458 3.21 15.14 -12.65
C THR A 458 3.53 13.75 -12.14
N TRP A 459 4.50 13.10 -12.77
CA TRP A 459 5.09 11.84 -12.31
C TRP A 459 5.89 12.10 -11.04
N ASP A 460 5.91 11.15 -10.11
CA ASP A 460 6.83 11.12 -8.99
C ASP A 460 7.25 9.67 -8.70
N LEU A 461 8.44 9.49 -8.14
CA LEU A 461 8.98 8.16 -7.80
C LEU A 461 8.10 7.40 -6.80
N GLY A 462 7.41 8.10 -5.88
CA GLY A 462 6.43 7.51 -4.97
C GLY A 462 5.26 6.83 -5.68
N ALA A 463 4.89 7.30 -6.88
CA ALA A 463 3.80 6.71 -7.66
C ALA A 463 4.22 5.46 -8.45
N LYS A 464 5.53 5.21 -8.66
CA LYS A 464 6.04 4.07 -9.44
C LYS A 464 5.55 2.72 -8.89
N LYS A 465 5.56 2.52 -7.56
CA LYS A 465 5.12 1.27 -6.92
C LYS A 465 3.59 1.09 -6.93
N PRO A 466 2.76 2.05 -6.48
CA PRO A 466 1.30 1.95 -6.57
C PRO A 466 0.77 1.79 -8.01
N LEU A 467 1.33 2.51 -9.00
CA LEU A 467 0.91 2.35 -10.40
C LEU A 467 1.28 0.97 -10.95
N SER A 468 2.41 0.39 -10.53
CA SER A 468 2.80 -0.97 -10.94
C SER A 468 1.86 -2.03 -10.37
N ALA A 469 1.48 -1.91 -9.09
CA ALA A 469 0.47 -2.76 -8.46
C ALA A 469 -0.89 -2.63 -9.16
N LEU A 470 -1.33 -1.39 -9.44
CA LEU A 470 -2.59 -1.13 -10.15
C LEU A 470 -2.56 -1.72 -11.56
N TYR A 471 -1.45 -1.59 -12.28
CA TYR A 471 -1.27 -2.21 -13.60
C TYR A 471 -1.36 -3.74 -13.55
N GLY A 472 -0.68 -4.38 -12.60
CA GLY A 472 -0.74 -5.83 -12.41
C GLY A 472 -2.16 -6.32 -12.09
N ALA A 473 -2.83 -5.68 -11.13
CA ALA A 473 -4.20 -5.98 -10.75
C ALA A 473 -5.17 -5.79 -11.93
N LEU A 474 -5.13 -4.65 -12.62
CA LEU A 474 -6.00 -4.37 -13.78
C LEU A 474 -5.78 -5.35 -14.93
N CYS A 475 -4.54 -5.77 -15.20
CA CYS A 475 -4.24 -6.79 -16.22
C CYS A 475 -4.89 -8.15 -15.89
N VAL A 476 -4.71 -8.63 -14.65
CA VAL A 476 -5.26 -9.94 -14.23
C VAL A 476 -6.79 -9.89 -14.10
N LEU A 477 -7.36 -8.84 -13.50
CA LEU A 477 -8.81 -8.67 -13.38
C LEU A 477 -9.50 -8.54 -14.75
N GLN A 478 -8.88 -7.84 -15.71
CA GLN A 478 -9.38 -7.79 -17.07
C GLN A 478 -9.34 -9.18 -17.74
N GLN A 479 -8.26 -9.95 -17.57
CA GLN A 479 -8.18 -11.28 -18.18
C GLN A 479 -9.15 -12.29 -17.56
N LEU A 480 -9.50 -12.13 -16.28
CA LEU A 480 -10.57 -12.87 -15.61
C LEU A 480 -11.97 -12.45 -16.13
N ALA A 481 -12.16 -11.19 -16.51
CA ALA A 481 -13.43 -10.66 -17.04
C ALA A 481 -13.70 -11.02 -18.52
N GLU A 482 -12.69 -11.49 -19.25
CA GLU A 482 -12.76 -11.91 -20.66
C GLU A 482 -13.20 -13.39 -20.86
N ALA A 483 -13.77 -14.00 -19.81
CA ALA A 483 -14.13 -15.42 -19.74
C ALA A 483 -15.45 -15.78 -20.44
#